data_AF-A0A2T4MUH7-F1
#
_entry.id   AF-A0A2T4MUH7-F1
#
_cell.length_a   1.000
_cell.length_b   1.000
_cell.length_c   1.000
_cell.angle_alpha   90.00
_cell.angle_beta   90.00
_cell.angle_gamma   90.00
#
_symmetry.space_group_name_H-M   'P 1'
#
loop_
_entity.id
_entity.type
_entity.pdbx_description
1 polymer ?
#
loop_
_entity_poly.entity_id
_entity_poly.type
_entity_poly.pdbx_seq_one_letter_code
_entity_poly.pdbx_strand_id
1 'polypeptide(L)'
;MNKPNFSPFRLILRMMTPVVFSDFAPTLDGLLFEALSKRFPEKTDQELREDLKQYLAFNEELGVFHASSAMIGIDNAHGLVAKEYMRVDVLQNKLSDEMFSPKKRGGKYSKIVVAGGPTKKRLTSRPAYAAAYIAFDGLGDVSPIKALLETYVIGVGYDAQNINSGAFSECIEVALESDLSLFSEQKASRPLPAESEASGMTAMVRLLPPYYYGNLHKGVSPARIRVYHIDSLLKGTKS
;
A
#
# COMPACT_ATOMS: atom_id res chain seq x y z
N MET A 1 -12.07 29.11 -4.94
CA MET A 1 -11.81 27.78 -5.54
C MET A 1 -13.16 27.16 -5.86
N ASN A 2 -13.37 26.68 -7.09
CA ASN A 2 -14.59 25.93 -7.42
C ASN A 2 -14.70 24.73 -6.48
N LYS A 3 -15.91 24.42 -5.99
CA LYS A 3 -16.13 23.19 -5.21
C LYS A 3 -15.62 22.01 -6.05
N PRO A 4 -14.78 21.13 -5.50
CA PRO A 4 -14.30 19.99 -6.25
C PRO A 4 -15.50 19.10 -6.64
N ASN A 5 -15.55 18.72 -7.92
CA ASN A 5 -16.60 17.85 -8.44
C ASN A 5 -16.23 16.40 -8.17
N PHE A 6 -16.47 15.94 -6.95
CA PHE A 6 -16.13 14.58 -6.55
C PHE A 6 -17.13 13.57 -7.10
N SER A 7 -16.60 12.49 -7.65
CA SER A 7 -17.38 11.37 -8.17
C SER A 7 -16.79 10.03 -7.68
N PRO A 8 -17.61 8.99 -7.51
CA PRO A 8 -17.12 7.66 -7.22
C PRO A 8 -16.31 7.11 -8.41
N PHE A 9 -15.14 6.54 -8.12
CA PHE A 9 -14.26 5.96 -9.13
C PHE A 9 -13.55 4.71 -8.61
N ARG A 10 -13.12 3.88 -9.56
CA ARG A 10 -12.16 2.81 -9.36
C ARG A 10 -10.91 3.12 -10.17
N LEU A 11 -9.76 3.10 -9.50
CA LEU A 11 -8.46 3.26 -10.09
C LEU A 11 -7.77 1.89 -10.17
N ILE A 12 -7.39 1.46 -11.37
CA ILE A 12 -6.69 0.20 -11.62
C ILE A 12 -5.27 0.50 -12.05
N LEU A 13 -4.31 0.07 -11.25
CA LEU A 13 -2.89 0.15 -11.54
C LEU A 13 -2.44 -1.16 -12.21
N ARG A 14 -1.87 -1.05 -13.42
CA ARG A 14 -1.26 -2.21 -14.07
C ARG A 14 0.16 -2.42 -13.56
N MET A 15 0.38 -3.55 -12.91
CA MET A 15 1.62 -3.85 -12.23
C MET A 15 2.68 -4.37 -13.21
N MET A 16 3.90 -3.85 -13.09
CA MET A 16 5.09 -4.33 -13.79
C MET A 16 5.89 -5.34 -12.98
N THR A 17 5.73 -5.33 -11.65
CA THR A 17 6.48 -6.18 -10.72
C THR A 17 5.56 -6.73 -9.63
N PRO A 18 5.92 -7.85 -8.98
CA PRO A 18 5.16 -8.38 -7.85
C PRO A 18 5.03 -7.36 -6.71
N VAL A 19 3.90 -7.38 -6.04
CA VAL A 19 3.58 -6.51 -4.90
C VAL A 19 3.83 -7.25 -3.60
N VAL A 20 4.48 -6.60 -2.64
CA VAL A 20 4.66 -7.14 -1.29
C VAL A 20 3.74 -6.39 -0.34
N PHE A 21 2.80 -7.09 0.30
CA PHE A 21 2.05 -6.54 1.43
C PHE A 21 2.68 -6.98 2.74
N SER A 22 3.07 -6.02 3.57
CA SER A 22 3.61 -6.27 4.92
C SER A 22 2.46 -6.56 5.87
N ASP A 23 2.08 -5.61 6.71
CA ASP A 23 1.16 -5.81 7.85
C ASP A 23 -0.29 -5.47 7.50
N PHE A 24 -0.48 -4.53 6.57
CA PHE A 24 -1.77 -4.08 6.09
C PHE A 24 -1.70 -3.78 4.58
N ALA A 25 -2.85 -3.85 3.92
CA ALA A 25 -2.96 -3.45 2.52
C ALA A 25 -2.82 -1.92 2.44
N PRO A 26 -1.98 -1.36 1.54
CA PRO A 26 -1.90 0.07 1.30
C PRO A 26 -3.28 0.63 0.98
N THR A 27 -3.56 1.86 1.37
CA THR A 27 -4.79 2.57 1.04
C THR A 27 -4.51 3.68 0.04
N LEU A 28 -5.51 4.07 -0.75
CA LEU A 28 -5.35 5.12 -1.77
C LEU A 28 -4.93 6.46 -1.15
N ASP A 29 -5.52 6.85 -0.02
CA ASP A 29 -5.14 8.05 0.72
C ASP A 29 -3.70 7.98 1.26
N GLY A 30 -3.20 6.79 1.59
CA GLY A 30 -1.80 6.57 1.97
C GLY A 30 -0.83 6.80 0.81
N LEU A 31 -1.17 6.33 -0.39
CA LEU A 31 -0.38 6.57 -1.60
C LEU A 31 -0.38 8.05 -1.98
N LEU A 32 -1.53 8.71 -1.90
CA LEU A 32 -1.64 10.14 -2.18
C LEU A 32 -0.91 10.98 -1.14
N PHE A 33 -0.95 10.59 0.14
CA PHE A 33 -0.16 11.24 1.17
C PHE A 33 1.35 11.12 0.91
N GLU A 34 1.83 9.95 0.49
CA GLU A 34 3.23 9.77 0.06
C GLU A 34 3.57 10.67 -1.13
N ALA A 35 2.66 10.78 -2.10
CA ALA A 35 2.87 11.61 -3.27
C ALA A 35 2.91 13.11 -2.92
N LEU A 36 2.01 13.56 -2.02
CA LEU A 36 2.00 14.93 -1.52
C LEU A 36 3.24 15.26 -0.69
N SER A 37 3.72 14.35 0.16
CA SER A 37 4.93 14.58 0.97
C SER A 37 6.19 14.70 0.11
N LYS A 38 6.25 14.03 -1.04
CA LYS A 38 7.31 14.21 -2.04
C LYS A 38 7.19 15.52 -2.80
N ARG A 39 5.96 15.94 -3.11
CA ARG A 39 5.69 17.19 -3.83
C ARG A 39 5.93 18.44 -2.96
N PHE A 40 5.61 18.37 -1.68
CA PHE A 40 5.68 19.46 -0.71
C PHE A 40 6.44 19.03 0.55
N PRO A 41 7.76 18.79 0.46
CA PRO A 41 8.56 18.27 1.57
C PRO A 41 8.65 19.22 2.77
N GLU A 42 8.31 20.50 2.60
CA GLU A 42 8.30 21.52 3.64
C GLU A 42 7.05 21.48 4.54
N LYS A 43 5.98 20.79 4.12
CA LYS A 43 4.70 20.76 4.84
C LYS A 43 4.69 19.72 5.96
N THR A 44 3.96 20.02 7.02
CA THR A 44 3.69 19.10 8.12
C THR A 44 2.66 18.04 7.73
N ASP A 45 2.64 16.91 8.46
CA ASP A 45 1.63 15.84 8.27
C ASP A 45 0.19 16.37 8.32
N GLN A 46 -0.07 17.39 9.15
CA GLN A 46 -1.40 17.97 9.29
C GLN A 46 -1.80 18.79 8.07
N GLU A 47 -0.89 19.61 7.55
CA GLU A 47 -1.11 20.40 6.33
C GLU A 47 -1.30 19.48 5.11
N LEU A 48 -0.51 18.41 5.01
CA LEU A 48 -0.64 17.42 3.96
C LEU A 48 -2.00 16.69 4.00
N ARG A 49 -2.51 16.38 5.20
CA ARG A 49 -3.86 15.81 5.37
C ARG A 49 -4.96 16.80 4.97
N GLU A 50 -4.78 18.09 5.24
CA GLU A 50 -5.74 19.10 4.81
C GLU A 50 -5.72 19.28 3.29
N ASP A 51 -4.54 19.28 2.67
CA ASP A 51 -4.41 19.28 1.20
C ASP A 51 -5.05 18.04 0.56
N LEU A 52 -4.97 16.88 1.22
CA LEU A 52 -5.55 15.64 0.70
C LEU A 52 -7.08 15.74 0.51
N LYS A 53 -7.76 16.58 1.29
CA LYS A 53 -9.20 16.86 1.15
C LYS A 53 -9.56 17.57 -0.16
N GLN A 54 -8.58 18.11 -0.88
CA GLN A 54 -8.77 18.67 -2.22
C GLN A 54 -8.90 17.58 -3.30
N TYR A 55 -8.41 16.37 -3.01
CA TYR A 55 -8.37 15.24 -3.95
C TYR A 55 -9.43 14.19 -3.61
N LEU A 56 -9.59 13.88 -2.32
CA LEU A 56 -10.52 12.86 -1.83
C LEU A 56 -11.55 13.47 -0.89
N ALA A 57 -12.78 12.96 -0.95
CA ALA A 57 -13.80 13.26 0.04
C ALA A 57 -13.37 12.76 1.43
N PHE A 58 -13.74 13.51 2.46
CA PHE A 58 -13.47 13.16 3.85
C PHE A 58 -14.78 12.90 4.59
N ASN A 59 -14.84 11.78 5.29
CA ASN A 59 -15.96 11.42 6.14
C ASN A 59 -15.69 11.93 7.55
N GLU A 60 -16.36 13.02 7.94
CA GLU A 60 -16.19 13.64 9.26
C GLU A 60 -16.72 12.75 10.40
N GLU A 61 -17.74 11.93 10.15
CA GLU A 61 -18.34 11.05 11.17
C GLU A 61 -17.41 9.89 11.56
N LEU A 62 -16.74 9.30 10.57
CA LEU A 62 -15.83 8.17 10.75
C LEU A 62 -14.36 8.61 10.87
N GLY A 63 -14.04 9.88 10.61
CA GLY A 63 -12.69 10.43 10.66
C GLY A 63 -11.73 9.78 9.65
N VAL A 64 -12.21 9.45 8.45
CA VAL A 64 -11.44 8.76 7.39
C VAL A 64 -11.69 9.37 6.02
N PHE A 65 -10.72 9.23 5.11
CA PHE A 65 -10.93 9.56 3.69
C PHE A 65 -11.76 8.48 2.98
N HIS A 66 -12.54 8.88 1.99
CA HIS A 66 -13.22 7.98 1.05
C HIS A 66 -12.19 7.37 0.07
N ALA A 67 -11.42 6.41 0.59
CA ALA A 67 -10.33 5.74 -0.08
C ALA A 67 -10.20 4.30 0.42
N SER A 68 -10.33 3.32 -0.47
CA SER A 68 -10.23 1.91 -0.11
C SER A 68 -8.78 1.50 0.17
N SER A 69 -8.63 0.38 0.88
CA SER A 69 -7.44 -0.45 0.80
C SER A 69 -7.30 -1.11 -0.56
N ALA A 70 -6.08 -1.44 -0.94
CA ALA A 70 -5.73 -2.13 -2.18
C ALA A 70 -6.52 -3.44 -2.32
N MET A 71 -6.94 -3.72 -3.54
CA MET A 71 -7.52 -4.98 -3.98
C MET A 71 -6.69 -5.53 -5.13
N ILE A 72 -6.55 -6.84 -5.21
CA ILE A 72 -5.85 -7.52 -6.29
C ILE A 72 -6.84 -7.76 -7.42
N GLY A 73 -6.59 -7.14 -8.57
CA GLY A 73 -7.35 -7.40 -9.79
C GLY A 73 -6.82 -8.65 -10.50
N ILE A 74 -7.72 -9.60 -10.80
CA ILE A 74 -7.45 -10.77 -11.63
C ILE A 74 -8.31 -10.72 -12.91
N ASP A 75 -7.80 -11.27 -13.98
CA ASP A 75 -8.53 -11.48 -15.23
C ASP A 75 -8.42 -12.95 -15.67
N ASN A 76 -9.11 -13.33 -16.76
CA ASN A 76 -9.07 -14.69 -17.29
C ASN A 76 -7.68 -15.18 -17.69
N ALA A 77 -6.72 -14.29 -17.92
CA ALA A 77 -5.35 -14.60 -18.32
C ALA A 77 -4.35 -14.53 -17.15
N HIS A 78 -4.64 -13.73 -16.12
CA HIS A 78 -3.74 -13.37 -15.04
C HIS A 78 -4.43 -13.57 -13.69
N GLY A 79 -4.15 -14.72 -13.07
CA GLY A 79 -4.54 -15.01 -11.69
C GLY A 79 -3.57 -14.42 -10.65
N LEU A 80 -3.90 -14.61 -9.38
CA LEU A 80 -3.01 -14.28 -8.26
C LEU A 80 -2.01 -15.42 -8.04
N VAL A 81 -0.71 -15.12 -8.11
CA VAL A 81 0.35 -16.10 -7.82
C VAL A 81 1.16 -15.64 -6.62
N ALA A 82 1.15 -16.45 -5.55
CA ALA A 82 2.06 -16.27 -4.44
C ALA A 82 3.50 -16.52 -4.92
N LYS A 83 4.37 -15.55 -4.69
CA LYS A 83 5.79 -15.58 -5.04
C LYS A 83 6.62 -15.26 -3.81
N GLU A 84 7.92 -15.48 -3.94
CA GLU A 84 8.89 -15.01 -2.96
C GLU A 84 9.73 -13.93 -3.62
N TYR A 85 9.88 -12.81 -2.92
CA TYR A 85 10.86 -11.80 -3.28
C TYR A 85 12.09 -11.96 -2.38
N MET A 86 13.26 -12.02 -3.01
CA MET A 86 14.54 -12.13 -2.32
C MET A 86 15.25 -10.79 -2.29
N ARG A 87 15.57 -10.31 -1.09
CA ARG A 87 16.35 -9.08 -0.89
C ARG A 87 17.67 -9.37 -0.24
N VAL A 88 18.72 -8.68 -0.67
CA VAL A 88 19.97 -8.60 0.10
C VAL A 88 19.71 -7.77 1.36
N ASP A 89 19.75 -8.43 2.51
CA ASP A 89 19.52 -7.79 3.80
C ASP A 89 20.67 -6.82 4.12
N VAL A 90 20.33 -5.63 4.62
CA VAL A 90 21.32 -4.59 4.95
C VAL A 90 22.14 -5.04 6.15
N LEU A 91 23.45 -4.75 6.17
CA LEU A 91 24.35 -5.07 7.28
C LEU A 91 24.14 -4.21 8.54
N GLN A 92 22.99 -3.54 8.68
CA GLN A 92 22.69 -2.71 9.85
C GLN A 92 22.77 -3.55 11.12
N ASN A 93 23.55 -3.08 12.10
CA ASN A 93 23.89 -3.74 13.36
C ASN A 93 24.70 -5.06 13.25
N LYS A 94 25.02 -5.54 12.05
CA LYS A 94 25.94 -6.69 11.86
C LYS A 94 27.41 -6.29 11.86
N LEU A 95 27.69 -4.99 11.81
CA LEU A 95 29.02 -4.40 11.94
C LEU A 95 29.26 -3.71 13.29
N SER A 96 28.38 -3.88 14.28
CA SER A 96 28.61 -3.29 15.61
C SER A 96 29.77 -3.98 16.33
N ASP A 97 30.46 -3.25 17.20
CA ASP A 97 31.54 -3.79 18.05
C ASP A 97 31.07 -4.96 18.93
N GLU A 98 29.78 -5.03 19.21
CA GLU A 98 29.12 -6.11 19.91
C GLU A 98 29.13 -7.44 19.13
N MET A 99 29.19 -7.42 17.80
CA MET A 99 29.29 -8.61 16.95
C MET A 99 30.74 -9.06 16.72
N PHE A 100 31.69 -8.16 16.92
CA PHE A 100 33.13 -8.41 16.78
C PHE A 100 33.85 -8.63 18.10
N SER A 101 33.22 -8.39 19.24
CA SER A 101 33.82 -8.69 20.55
C SER A 101 33.93 -10.21 20.78
N PRO A 102 34.99 -10.71 21.44
CA PRO A 102 35.20 -12.12 21.67
C PRO A 102 34.20 -12.69 22.69
N LYS A 103 33.02 -13.10 22.21
CA LYS A 103 31.86 -13.48 23.04
C LYS A 103 31.74 -14.98 23.38
N LYS A 104 32.70 -15.84 23.00
CA LYS A 104 32.73 -17.24 23.47
C LYS A 104 33.41 -17.34 24.83
N ARG A 105 32.97 -18.31 25.66
CA ARG A 105 33.64 -18.68 26.93
C ARG A 105 35.13 -18.90 26.64
N GLY A 106 35.98 -18.03 27.19
CA GLY A 106 37.43 -18.02 26.94
C GLY A 106 37.97 -16.97 25.95
N GLY A 107 37.22 -15.93 25.59
CA GLY A 107 37.76 -14.75 24.90
C GLY A 107 38.18 -15.00 23.45
N LYS A 108 37.60 -15.99 22.77
CA LYS A 108 37.92 -16.32 21.37
C LYS A 108 36.90 -15.72 20.41
N TYR A 109 37.38 -15.15 19.31
CA TYR A 109 36.56 -14.72 18.18
C TYR A 109 35.83 -15.91 17.53
N SER A 110 34.65 -15.66 16.96
CA SER A 110 33.95 -16.66 16.17
C SER A 110 34.73 -16.95 14.88
N LYS A 111 34.71 -18.20 14.40
CA LYS A 111 35.42 -18.59 13.16
C LYS A 111 34.85 -17.80 11.97
N ILE A 112 35.71 -17.10 11.24
CA ILE A 112 35.34 -16.40 10.01
C ILE A 112 35.12 -17.45 8.91
N VAL A 113 33.92 -17.49 8.35
CA VAL A 113 33.57 -18.41 7.26
C VAL A 113 33.97 -17.78 5.92
N VAL A 114 35.13 -18.18 5.40
CA VAL A 114 35.74 -17.67 4.15
C VAL A 114 35.14 -18.24 2.86
N ALA A 115 34.58 -19.45 2.87
CA ALA A 115 33.87 -20.02 1.73
C ALA A 115 32.35 -19.95 1.94
N GLY A 116 31.62 -19.31 1.04
CA GLY A 116 30.15 -19.30 1.03
C GLY A 116 29.61 -19.88 -0.26
N GLY A 117 28.53 -20.66 -0.19
CA GLY A 117 27.76 -21.04 -1.38
C GLY A 117 27.01 -19.84 -1.99
N PRO A 118 26.43 -19.99 -3.19
CA PRO A 118 25.87 -18.89 -3.99
C PRO A 118 24.80 -18.05 -3.27
N THR A 119 24.11 -18.63 -2.29
CA THR A 119 22.96 -18.04 -1.58
C THR A 119 23.15 -18.00 -0.06
N LYS A 120 24.38 -17.72 0.42
CA LYS A 120 24.68 -17.52 1.85
C LYS A 120 23.61 -16.62 2.51
N LYS A 121 23.27 -16.85 3.80
CA LYS A 121 22.32 -16.18 4.76
C LYS A 121 22.11 -14.64 4.70
N ARG A 122 22.16 -14.05 3.53
CA ARG A 122 22.16 -12.62 3.20
C ARG A 122 20.99 -12.27 2.29
N LEU A 123 20.28 -13.28 1.78
CA LEU A 123 19.02 -13.12 1.08
C LEU A 123 17.88 -13.43 2.05
N THR A 124 17.08 -12.43 2.36
CA THR A 124 15.83 -12.62 3.10
C THR A 124 14.72 -12.83 2.07
N SER A 125 14.06 -13.99 2.15
CA SER A 125 12.85 -14.25 1.37
C SER A 125 11.65 -13.64 2.09
N ARG A 126 10.77 -12.97 1.34
CA ARG A 126 9.50 -12.44 1.83
C ARG A 126 8.36 -12.88 0.92
N PRO A 127 7.18 -13.17 1.48
CA PRO A 127 6.00 -13.46 0.67
C PRO A 127 5.63 -12.23 -0.16
N ALA A 128 5.48 -12.45 -1.45
CA ALA A 128 5.08 -11.48 -2.44
C ALA A 128 3.88 -12.02 -3.22
N TYR A 129 3.13 -11.11 -3.83
CA TYR A 129 1.96 -11.42 -4.64
C TYR A 129 2.21 -10.89 -6.04
N ALA A 130 2.48 -11.80 -6.97
CA ALA A 130 2.46 -11.46 -8.38
C ALA A 130 1.00 -11.32 -8.81
N ALA A 131 0.58 -10.08 -9.00
CA ALA A 131 -0.71 -9.70 -9.53
C ALA A 131 -0.48 -8.77 -10.72
N ALA A 132 -1.23 -8.95 -11.79
CA ALA A 132 -1.16 -8.06 -12.94
C ALA A 132 -1.78 -6.68 -12.66
N TYR A 133 -2.71 -6.61 -11.71
CA TYR A 133 -3.44 -5.39 -11.41
C TYR A 133 -3.66 -5.19 -9.90
N ILE A 134 -3.59 -3.94 -9.46
CA ILE A 134 -4.05 -3.49 -8.15
C ILE A 134 -5.14 -2.45 -8.35
N ALA A 135 -6.27 -2.60 -7.66
CA ALA A 135 -7.40 -1.69 -7.74
C ALA A 135 -7.62 -0.96 -6.41
N PHE A 136 -8.08 0.28 -6.51
CA PHE A 136 -8.55 1.12 -5.40
C PHE A 136 -9.88 1.74 -5.76
N ASP A 137 -10.78 1.85 -4.80
CA ASP A 137 -12.02 2.61 -4.91
C ASP A 137 -11.88 3.93 -4.13
N GLY A 138 -12.42 5.01 -4.68
CA GLY A 138 -12.39 6.32 -4.05
C GLY A 138 -13.59 7.19 -4.42
N LEU A 139 -13.83 8.21 -3.60
CA LEU A 139 -14.73 9.32 -3.93
C LEU A 139 -13.90 10.60 -3.96
N GLY A 140 -13.74 11.20 -5.13
CA GLY A 140 -12.78 12.29 -5.31
C GLY A 140 -12.69 12.82 -6.72
N ASP A 141 -11.67 13.63 -6.98
CA ASP A 141 -11.30 14.11 -8.31
C ASP A 141 -10.15 13.24 -8.86
N VAL A 142 -10.51 12.31 -9.75
CA VAL A 142 -9.61 11.26 -10.24
C VAL A 142 -8.52 11.78 -11.17
N SER A 143 -8.76 12.87 -11.91
CA SER A 143 -7.79 13.44 -12.84
C SER A 143 -6.50 13.93 -12.14
N PRO A 144 -6.57 14.82 -11.13
CA PRO A 144 -5.39 15.24 -10.38
C PRO A 144 -4.81 14.11 -9.52
N ILE A 145 -5.63 13.16 -9.04
CA ILE A 145 -5.17 11.95 -8.34
C ILE A 145 -4.23 11.13 -9.24
N LYS A 146 -4.65 10.84 -10.48
CA LYS A 146 -3.84 10.09 -11.45
C LYS A 146 -2.52 10.79 -11.73
N ALA A 147 -2.57 12.08 -12.05
CA ALA A 147 -1.38 12.87 -12.31
C ALA A 147 -0.39 12.84 -11.13
N LEU A 148 -0.91 12.91 -9.89
CA LEU A 148 -0.08 12.86 -8.69
C LEU A 148 0.58 11.49 -8.50
N LEU A 149 -0.18 10.41 -8.68
CA LEU A 149 0.34 9.05 -8.55
C LEU A 149 1.39 8.73 -9.62
N GLU A 150 1.10 9.01 -10.89
CA GLU A 150 2.01 8.74 -12.01
C GLU A 150 3.31 9.57 -11.94
N THR A 151 3.28 10.74 -11.29
CA THR A 151 4.46 11.61 -11.17
C THR A 151 5.32 11.26 -9.96
N TYR A 152 4.71 10.93 -8.81
CA TYR A 152 5.45 10.86 -7.53
C TYR A 152 5.45 9.47 -6.87
N VAL A 153 4.65 8.51 -7.33
CA VAL A 153 4.57 7.17 -6.74
C VAL A 153 5.21 6.15 -7.66
N ILE A 154 6.34 5.58 -7.24
CA ILE A 154 7.11 4.60 -8.03
C ILE A 154 6.44 3.22 -8.04
N GLY A 155 5.73 2.87 -6.96
CA GLY A 155 5.09 1.57 -6.81
C GLY A 155 4.25 1.48 -5.54
N VAL A 156 3.52 0.38 -5.41
CA VAL A 156 2.59 0.12 -4.30
C VAL A 156 3.12 -0.99 -3.40
N GLY A 157 3.00 -0.78 -2.09
CA GLY A 157 3.32 -1.78 -1.08
C GLY A 157 4.71 -1.65 -0.51
N TYR A 158 5.14 -2.69 0.20
CA TYR A 158 6.43 -2.71 0.89
C TYR A 158 7.59 -2.77 -0.10
N ASP A 159 8.66 -2.04 0.22
CA ASP A 159 9.89 -1.93 -0.59
C ASP A 159 9.70 -1.31 -2.00
N ALA A 160 8.55 -0.68 -2.27
CA ALA A 160 8.32 0.01 -3.55
C ALA A 160 9.40 1.06 -3.87
N GLN A 161 9.80 1.86 -2.88
CA GLN A 161 10.85 2.87 -3.05
C GLN A 161 12.27 2.30 -3.03
N ASN A 162 12.47 1.09 -2.48
CA ASN A 162 13.80 0.53 -2.29
C ASN A 162 14.27 -0.30 -3.50
N ILE A 163 13.35 -1.08 -4.07
CA ILE A 163 13.68 -2.08 -5.10
C ILE A 163 12.60 -2.15 -6.20
N ASN A 164 11.73 -1.14 -6.29
CA ASN A 164 10.64 -1.07 -7.26
C ASN A 164 9.65 -2.24 -7.17
N SER A 165 9.49 -2.83 -5.98
CA SER A 165 8.41 -3.79 -5.69
C SER A 165 7.05 -3.12 -5.90
N GLY A 166 6.14 -3.79 -6.59
CA GLY A 166 4.83 -3.22 -6.93
C GLY A 166 4.90 -1.97 -7.80
N ALA A 167 5.95 -1.78 -8.61
CA ALA A 167 5.94 -0.77 -9.67
C ALA A 167 4.78 -1.00 -10.65
N PHE A 168 4.17 0.08 -11.14
CA PHE A 168 3.06 0.06 -12.09
C PHE A 168 3.36 0.92 -13.31
N SER A 169 2.75 0.60 -14.45
CA SER A 169 2.99 1.29 -15.73
C SER A 169 1.92 2.33 -16.08
N GLU A 170 0.68 2.11 -15.65
CA GLU A 170 -0.46 2.95 -16.02
C GLU A 170 -1.53 2.96 -14.93
N CYS A 171 -2.24 4.08 -14.81
CA CYS A 171 -3.43 4.23 -13.99
C CYS A 171 -4.69 4.29 -14.87
N ILE A 172 -5.42 3.18 -14.92
CA ILE A 172 -6.69 3.06 -15.63
C ILE A 172 -7.81 3.54 -14.72
N GLU A 173 -8.65 4.45 -15.21
CA GLU A 173 -9.80 4.97 -14.50
C GLU A 173 -11.08 4.26 -14.94
N VAL A 174 -11.94 3.96 -13.98
CA VAL A 174 -13.27 3.41 -14.20
C VAL A 174 -14.26 4.19 -13.34
N ALA A 175 -15.26 4.81 -13.95
CA ALA A 175 -16.34 5.47 -13.21
C ALA A 175 -17.19 4.43 -12.47
N LEU A 176 -17.61 4.74 -11.23
CA LEU A 176 -18.52 3.91 -10.45
C LEU A 176 -19.86 4.61 -10.25
N GLU A 177 -20.93 3.83 -10.16
CA GLU A 177 -22.27 4.35 -9.87
C GLU A 177 -22.45 4.77 -8.41
N SER A 178 -21.69 4.15 -7.50
CA SER A 178 -21.75 4.39 -6.06
C SER A 178 -20.38 4.29 -5.42
N ASP A 179 -20.23 4.92 -4.25
CA ASP A 179 -18.99 4.89 -3.49
C ASP A 179 -18.82 3.57 -2.73
N LEU A 180 -17.78 2.81 -3.12
CA LEU A 180 -17.39 1.54 -2.51
C LEU A 180 -16.12 1.65 -1.65
N SER A 181 -15.60 2.88 -1.49
CA SER A 181 -14.29 3.13 -0.87
C SER A 181 -14.25 2.86 0.62
N LEU A 182 -15.37 3.09 1.33
CA LEU A 182 -15.51 2.81 2.76
C LEU A 182 -16.10 1.42 3.00
N PHE A 183 -17.13 1.04 2.25
CA PHE A 183 -17.86 -0.21 2.41
C PHE A 183 -18.14 -0.87 1.07
N SER A 184 -18.05 -2.20 1.02
CA SER A 184 -18.55 -3.01 -0.09
C SER A 184 -19.36 -4.16 0.49
N GLU A 185 -20.66 -4.23 0.19
CA GLU A 185 -21.56 -5.26 0.72
C GLU A 185 -21.48 -5.40 2.27
N GLN A 186 -21.52 -4.27 2.99
CA GLN A 186 -21.37 -4.19 4.45
C GLN A 186 -20.01 -4.67 5.01
N LYS A 187 -19.04 -4.99 4.16
CA LYS A 187 -17.65 -5.27 4.57
C LYS A 187 -16.83 -4.01 4.49
N ALA A 188 -15.94 -3.84 5.46
CA ALA A 188 -14.98 -2.74 5.47
C ALA A 188 -14.11 -2.79 4.21
N SER A 189 -14.04 -1.67 3.47
CA SER A 189 -13.17 -1.52 2.30
C SER A 189 -11.80 -0.95 2.63
N ARG A 190 -11.65 -0.40 3.83
CA ARG A 190 -10.43 0.16 4.43
C ARG A 190 -10.45 -0.06 5.95
N PRO A 191 -9.37 0.20 6.70
CA PRO A 191 -9.46 0.29 8.14
C PRO A 191 -10.45 1.38 8.55
N LEU A 192 -11.41 1.01 9.39
CA LEU A 192 -12.51 1.84 9.88
C LEU A 192 -12.59 1.79 11.42
N PRO A 193 -13.12 2.85 12.05
CA PRO A 193 -13.36 2.86 13.49
C PRO A 193 -14.42 1.82 13.89
N ALA A 194 -14.43 1.40 15.15
CA ALA A 194 -15.35 0.35 15.62
C ALA A 194 -16.83 0.75 15.52
N GLU A 195 -17.10 2.06 15.54
CA GLU A 195 -18.41 2.70 15.43
C GLU A 195 -18.99 2.61 14.00
N SER A 196 -18.21 2.17 13.01
CA SER A 196 -18.64 2.09 11.61
C SER A 196 -19.64 0.97 11.31
N GLU A 197 -19.89 0.06 12.27
CA GLU A 197 -20.72 -1.15 12.11
C GLU A 197 -20.30 -2.09 10.95
N ALA A 198 -19.13 -1.84 10.34
CA ALA A 198 -18.66 -2.63 9.22
C ALA A 198 -18.24 -4.04 9.66
N SER A 199 -18.53 -5.04 8.82
CA SER A 199 -17.98 -6.37 9.00
C SER A 199 -16.53 -6.44 8.52
N GLY A 200 -15.66 -7.12 9.26
CA GLY A 200 -14.23 -7.21 8.96
C GLY A 200 -13.43 -7.90 10.06
N MET A 201 -12.11 -7.85 9.95
CA MET A 201 -11.22 -8.33 11.02
C MET A 201 -11.11 -7.26 12.10
N THR A 202 -11.53 -7.55 13.33
CA THR A 202 -11.30 -6.65 14.46
C THR A 202 -9.81 -6.54 14.76
N ALA A 203 -9.29 -5.32 14.79
CA ALA A 203 -7.88 -5.07 15.05
C ALA A 203 -7.66 -3.68 15.66
N MET A 204 -6.42 -3.42 16.08
CA MET A 204 -5.96 -2.06 16.34
C MET A 204 -5.51 -1.45 15.01
N VAL A 205 -6.18 -0.39 14.58
CA VAL A 205 -6.00 0.23 13.25
C VAL A 205 -5.60 1.69 13.36
N ARG A 206 -4.90 2.19 12.34
CA ARG A 206 -4.69 3.63 12.14
C ARG A 206 -5.65 4.10 11.06
N LEU A 207 -6.30 5.23 11.31
CA LEU A 207 -7.41 5.71 10.47
C LEU A 207 -6.94 6.69 9.40
N LEU A 208 -5.84 7.40 9.64
CA LEU A 208 -5.31 8.43 8.75
C LEU A 208 -3.83 8.18 8.42
N PRO A 209 -3.36 8.58 7.23
CA PRO A 209 -1.94 8.57 6.93
C PRO A 209 -1.17 9.61 7.79
N PRO A 210 0.13 9.40 8.06
CA PRO A 210 0.94 8.23 7.66
C PRO A 210 0.68 6.99 8.54
N TYR A 211 0.34 5.85 7.94
CA TYR A 211 -0.16 4.65 8.65
C TYR A 211 0.86 3.84 9.49
N TYR A 212 2.14 4.15 9.42
CA TYR A 212 3.16 3.52 10.29
C TYR A 212 3.39 4.29 11.59
N TYR A 213 2.90 5.53 11.67
CA TYR A 213 3.09 6.42 12.81
C TYR A 213 1.73 6.92 13.28
N GLY A 214 1.59 7.18 14.58
CA GLY A 214 0.34 7.69 15.15
C GLY A 214 -0.50 6.65 15.90
N ASN A 215 -1.64 7.14 16.39
CA ASN A 215 -2.45 6.45 17.40
C ASN A 215 -3.18 5.26 16.81
N LEU A 216 -3.20 4.18 17.58
CA LEU A 216 -3.97 2.99 17.27
C LEU A 216 -5.37 3.14 17.88
N HIS A 217 -6.38 2.85 17.07
CA HIS A 217 -7.78 2.85 17.45
C HIS A 217 -8.33 1.43 17.39
N LYS A 218 -9.29 1.10 18.24
CA LYS A 218 -10.07 -0.13 18.05
C LYS A 218 -10.91 0.06 16.79
N GLY A 219 -10.89 -0.93 15.91
CA GLY A 219 -11.64 -0.85 14.67
C GLY A 219 -11.70 -2.16 13.92
N VAL A 220 -12.13 -2.06 12.68
CA VAL A 220 -12.27 -3.18 11.76
C VAL A 220 -11.42 -2.91 10.53
N SER A 221 -10.79 -3.95 10.02
CA SER A 221 -9.94 -3.88 8.84
C SER A 221 -10.37 -4.92 7.80
N PRO A 222 -10.31 -4.60 6.50
CA PRO A 222 -10.44 -5.61 5.45
C PRO A 222 -9.37 -6.71 5.59
N ALA A 223 -9.65 -7.85 4.98
CA ALA A 223 -8.60 -8.84 4.73
C ALA A 223 -7.45 -8.18 3.94
N ARG A 224 -6.20 -8.53 4.30
CA ARG A 224 -4.99 -7.98 3.65
C ARG A 224 -4.93 -8.31 2.15
N ILE A 225 -5.44 -9.49 1.79
CA ILE A 225 -5.53 -9.96 0.41
C ILE A 225 -7.01 -10.06 0.05
N ARG A 226 -7.45 -9.17 -0.83
CA ARG A 226 -8.79 -9.21 -1.44
C ARG A 226 -8.62 -9.31 -2.93
N VAL A 227 -9.36 -10.22 -3.57
CA VAL A 227 -9.27 -10.48 -5.00
C VAL A 227 -10.56 -10.03 -5.67
N TYR A 228 -10.44 -9.39 -6.82
CA TYR A 228 -11.56 -8.89 -7.60
C TYR A 228 -11.36 -9.21 -9.08
N HIS A 229 -12.44 -9.59 -9.77
CA HIS A 229 -12.40 -9.92 -11.18
C HIS A 229 -12.59 -8.66 -12.03
N ILE A 230 -11.62 -8.30 -12.86
CA ILE A 230 -11.62 -7.00 -13.59
C ILE A 230 -11.97 -7.11 -15.08
N ASP A 231 -12.24 -8.32 -15.60
CA ASP A 231 -12.53 -8.55 -17.03
C ASP A 231 -13.69 -7.70 -17.58
N SER A 232 -14.74 -7.46 -16.78
CA SER A 232 -15.86 -6.60 -17.20
C SER A 232 -15.46 -5.12 -17.26
N LEU A 233 -14.47 -4.72 -16.46
CA LEU A 233 -14.05 -3.32 -16.30
C LEU A 233 -13.05 -2.92 -17.38
N LEU A 234 -12.16 -3.83 -17.80
CA LEU A 234 -11.15 -3.56 -18.84
C LEU A 234 -11.69 -3.66 -20.27
N LYS A 235 -12.84 -4.30 -20.50
CA LYS A 235 -13.44 -4.41 -21.84
C LYS A 235 -14.00 -3.07 -22.36
N GLY A 236 -14.29 -2.13 -21.47
CA GLY A 236 -14.79 -0.78 -21.81
C GLY A 236 -13.70 0.23 -22.15
N THR A 237 -12.43 -0.08 -21.91
CA THR A 237 -11.29 0.85 -22.05
C THR A 237 -10.50 0.64 -23.35
N LYS A 238 -11.13 0.15 -24.42
CA LYS A 238 -10.48 0.11 -25.74
C LYS A 238 -10.28 1.53 -26.26
N SER A 239 -9.06 2.04 -26.16
CA SER A 239 -8.52 3.06 -27.07
C SER A 239 -8.15 2.45 -28.42
#